data_AF-A0A928WJL2-F1
#
_entry.id   AF-A0A928WJL2-F1
#
_cell.length_a   1.000
_cell.length_b   1.000
_cell.length_c   1.000
_cell.angle_alpha   90.00
_cell.angle_beta   90.00
_cell.angle_gamma   90.00
#
_symmetry.space_group_name_H-M   'P 1'
#
loop_
_entity.id
_entity.type
_entity.pdbx_description
1 polymer ?
#
loop_
_entity_poly.entity_id
_entity_poly.type
_entity_poly.pdbx_seq_one_letter_code
_entity_poly.pdbx_strand_id
1 'polypeptide(L)'
;MPEVSLYELVSCTQYLISQIALHPDLLKLEYYPDLTIGDAQSALSYLKHEIENRQQLSTLSQNNQAEPQIHPQDLRIKQIRTLLDYPLDLVKEWLGFQDARSPSQLPINKIDTLVKNMCLAWAADKFDHFADAEDSYQQQVVDAVANGTDELTAIKTWMQQVQTTKVEASL
;
A
#
# COMPACT_ATOMS: atom_id res chain seq x y z
N MET A 1 37.64 -6.09 -13.51
CA MET A 1 37.29 -6.77 -12.26
C MET A 1 35.81 -6.53 -12.03
N PRO A 2 35.00 -7.53 -11.66
CA PRO A 2 33.58 -7.29 -11.38
C PRO A 2 33.46 -6.36 -10.17
N GLU A 3 32.58 -5.36 -10.27
CA GLU A 3 32.25 -4.46 -9.18
C GLU A 3 31.37 -5.22 -8.18
N VAL A 4 31.89 -5.47 -6.97
CA VAL A 4 31.15 -6.17 -5.93
C VAL A 4 30.24 -5.18 -5.22
N SER A 5 28.94 -5.46 -5.19
CA SER A 5 28.00 -4.57 -4.51
C SER A 5 28.17 -4.65 -2.98
N LEU A 6 27.96 -3.53 -2.29
CA LEU A 6 28.03 -3.48 -0.83
C LEU A 6 27.04 -4.47 -0.18
N TYR A 7 25.88 -4.69 -0.81
CA TYR A 7 24.88 -5.66 -0.38
C TYR A 7 25.39 -7.09 -0.44
N GLU A 8 26.04 -7.47 -1.55
CA GLU A 8 26.66 -8.79 -1.69
C GLU A 8 27.80 -8.98 -0.69
N LEU A 9 28.62 -7.95 -0.46
CA LEU A 9 29.70 -8.00 0.52
C LEU A 9 29.17 -8.26 1.94
N VAL A 10 28.13 -7.54 2.36
CA VAL A 10 27.48 -7.74 3.68
C VAL A 10 26.83 -9.12 3.77
N SER A 11 26.16 -9.57 2.70
CA SER A 11 25.51 -10.89 2.67
C SER A 11 26.51 -12.04 2.74
N CYS A 12 27.60 -11.96 1.97
CA CYS A 12 28.69 -12.93 2.02
C CYS A 12 29.38 -12.94 3.39
N THR A 13 29.59 -11.77 3.98
CA THR A 13 30.21 -11.66 5.32
C THR A 13 29.30 -12.28 6.39
N GLN A 14 28.00 -11.99 6.36
CA GLN A 14 27.02 -12.59 7.27
C GLN A 14 27.02 -14.12 7.17
N TYR A 15 27.05 -14.64 5.94
CA TYR A 15 27.14 -16.08 5.68
C TYR A 15 28.42 -16.68 6.27
N LEU A 16 29.59 -16.08 6.01
CA LEU A 16 30.86 -16.58 6.55
C LEU A 16 30.89 -16.57 8.07
N ILE A 17 30.38 -15.50 8.70
CA ILE A 17 30.27 -15.42 10.17
C ILE A 17 29.33 -16.49 10.71
N SER A 18 28.22 -16.79 10.03
CA SER A 18 27.35 -17.91 10.43
C SER A 18 28.03 -19.27 10.29
N GLN A 19 28.88 -19.47 9.30
CA GLN A 19 29.66 -20.69 9.19
C GLN A 19 30.68 -20.80 10.33
N ILE A 20 31.39 -19.73 10.67
CA ILE A 20 32.35 -19.71 11.78
C ILE A 20 31.66 -20.02 13.11
N ALA A 21 30.43 -19.52 13.31
CA ALA A 21 29.64 -19.80 14.52
C ALA A 21 29.36 -21.30 14.72
N LEU A 22 29.38 -22.10 13.65
CA LEU A 22 29.17 -23.56 13.70
C LEU A 22 30.45 -24.34 14.05
N HIS A 23 31.60 -23.67 14.10
CA HIS A 23 32.92 -24.28 14.34
C HIS A 23 33.49 -23.85 15.69
N PRO A 24 33.15 -24.54 16.79
CA PRO A 24 33.55 -24.14 18.15
C PRO A 24 35.06 -24.17 18.38
N ASP A 25 35.82 -24.91 17.57
CA ASP A 25 37.28 -24.91 17.52
C ASP A 25 37.87 -23.57 17.06
N LEU A 26 37.17 -22.85 16.17
CA LEU A 26 37.56 -21.50 15.73
C LEU A 26 37.18 -20.40 16.74
N LEU A 27 36.35 -20.73 17.74
CA LEU A 27 35.89 -19.81 18.78
C LEU A 27 36.74 -19.86 20.04
N LYS A 28 37.56 -20.90 20.19
CA LYS A 28 38.44 -21.10 21.35
C LYS A 28 39.68 -20.23 21.20
N LEU A 29 39.54 -18.98 21.62
CA LEU A 29 40.66 -18.06 21.82
C LEU A 29 41.20 -18.22 23.25
N GLU A 30 42.52 -18.12 23.43
CA GLU A 30 43.15 -18.09 24.76
C GLU A 30 42.83 -16.80 25.53
N TYR A 31 42.18 -15.83 24.87
CA TYR A 31 41.75 -14.56 25.43
C TYR A 31 40.28 -14.31 25.08
N TYR A 32 39.61 -13.51 25.90
CA TYR A 32 38.23 -13.10 25.63
C TYR A 32 38.24 -11.90 24.67
N PRO A 33 37.71 -12.03 23.44
CA PRO A 33 37.69 -10.92 22.51
C PRO A 33 36.69 -9.84 22.96
N ASP A 34 37.02 -8.57 22.74
CA ASP A 34 36.12 -7.43 22.99
C ASP A 34 34.87 -7.44 22.10
N LEU A 35 34.92 -8.21 21.01
CA LEU A 35 33.83 -8.35 20.04
C LEU A 35 33.53 -9.83 19.84
N THR A 36 32.28 -10.22 20.10
CA THR A 36 31.82 -11.59 19.90
C THR A 36 31.23 -11.78 18.49
N ILE A 37 31.02 -13.04 18.11
CA ILE A 37 30.27 -13.37 16.89
C ILE A 37 28.85 -12.81 16.93
N GLY A 38 28.20 -12.82 18.10
CA GLY A 38 26.87 -12.24 18.27
C GLY A 38 26.87 -10.73 18.00
N ASP A 39 27.91 -10.01 18.43
CA ASP A 39 28.08 -8.59 18.17
C ASP A 39 28.29 -8.32 16.68
N ALA A 40 29.12 -9.14 16.01
CA ALA A 40 29.35 -9.05 14.57
C ALA A 40 28.06 -9.32 13.77
N GLN A 41 27.28 -10.35 14.14
CA GLN A 41 26.00 -10.66 13.50
C GLN A 41 24.98 -9.53 13.70
N SER A 42 24.95 -8.92 14.88
CA SER A 42 24.07 -7.79 15.18
C SER A 42 24.45 -6.57 14.33
N ALA A 43 25.74 -6.24 14.27
CA ALA A 43 26.25 -5.13 13.47
C ALA A 43 25.97 -5.31 11.96
N LEU A 44 26.19 -6.52 11.43
CA LEU A 44 25.89 -6.85 10.03
C LEU A 44 24.39 -6.80 9.74
N SER A 45 23.54 -7.17 10.70
CA SER A 45 22.08 -7.03 10.57
C SER A 45 21.65 -5.56 10.48
N TYR A 46 22.23 -4.68 11.31
CA TYR A 46 21.99 -3.23 11.20
C TYR A 46 22.46 -2.66 9.86
N LEU A 47 23.67 -3.04 9.41
CA LEU A 47 24.20 -2.60 8.12
C LEU A 47 23.33 -3.08 6.96
N LYS A 48 22.89 -4.34 6.98
CA LYS A 48 21.99 -4.89 5.96
C LYS A 48 20.67 -4.13 5.93
N HIS A 49 20.06 -3.89 7.09
CA HIS A 49 18.81 -3.15 7.21
C HIS A 49 18.94 -1.72 6.67
N GLU A 50 20.02 -1.02 7.01
CA GLU A 50 20.27 0.34 6.54
C GLU A 50 20.55 0.39 5.02
N ILE A 51 21.27 -0.59 4.47
CA ILE A 51 21.49 -0.71 3.01
C ILE A 51 20.17 -0.98 2.29
N GLU A 52 19.34 -1.89 2.80
CA GLU A 52 18.02 -2.21 2.22
C GLU A 52 17.09 -1.01 2.28
N ASN A 53 17.05 -0.29 3.42
CA ASN A 53 16.27 0.94 3.57
C ASN A 53 16.76 2.03 2.61
N ARG A 54 18.08 2.20 2.47
CA ARG A 54 18.67 3.14 1.51
C ARG A 54 18.41 2.73 0.07
N GLN A 55 18.44 1.44 -0.27
CA GLN A 55 18.09 0.97 -1.60
C GLN A 55 16.61 1.21 -1.89
N GLN A 56 15.70 0.98 -0.93
CA GLN A 56 14.29 1.34 -1.06
C GLN A 56 14.12 2.86 -1.27
N LEU A 57 14.79 3.68 -0.47
CA LEU A 57 14.82 5.14 -0.64
C LEU A 57 15.49 5.58 -1.95
N SER A 58 16.48 4.84 -2.44
CA SER A 58 17.17 5.08 -3.71
C SER A 58 16.30 4.67 -4.88
N THR A 59 15.53 3.58 -4.79
CA THR A 59 14.49 3.23 -5.78
C THR A 59 13.36 4.24 -5.78
N LEU A 60 13.08 4.89 -4.65
CA LEU A 60 12.14 6.01 -4.55
C LEU A 60 12.73 7.33 -5.11
N SER A 61 14.07 7.48 -5.15
CA SER A 61 14.74 8.72 -5.57
C SER A 61 15.30 8.68 -7.00
N GLN A 62 15.71 7.51 -7.51
CA GLN A 62 16.21 7.29 -8.88
C GLN A 62 15.12 6.99 -9.91
N ASN A 63 13.87 6.74 -9.50
CA ASN A 63 12.71 6.67 -10.39
C ASN A 63 12.17 8.07 -10.78
N ASN A 64 13.07 9.03 -10.99
CA ASN A 64 12.75 10.37 -11.48
C ASN A 64 13.21 10.62 -12.92
N GLN A 65 13.35 9.57 -13.75
CA GLN A 65 13.29 9.67 -15.23
C GLN A 65 12.65 8.44 -15.88
N ALA A 66 11.49 8.03 -15.36
CA ALA A 66 10.35 7.45 -16.08
C ALA A 66 9.20 7.38 -15.04
N GLU A 67 8.00 7.80 -15.42
CA GLU A 67 6.85 8.11 -14.56
C GLU A 67 6.64 7.15 -13.37
N PRO A 68 6.27 7.66 -12.17
CA PRO A 68 5.96 6.78 -11.03
C PRO A 68 4.77 5.92 -11.40
N GLN A 69 4.97 4.60 -11.47
CA GLN A 69 3.85 3.65 -11.48
C GLN A 69 3.19 3.72 -10.10
N ILE A 70 2.34 4.73 -9.91
CA ILE A 70 1.33 4.73 -8.86
C ILE A 70 0.61 3.40 -9.03
N HIS A 71 0.70 2.53 -8.02
CA HIS A 71 0.04 1.24 -8.08
C HIS A 71 -1.43 1.47 -8.47
N PRO A 72 -1.99 0.72 -9.43
CA PRO A 72 -3.31 1.01 -9.98
C PRO A 72 -4.39 1.17 -8.91
N GLN A 73 -4.27 0.44 -7.79
CA GLN A 73 -5.18 0.57 -6.65
C GLN A 73 -4.99 1.87 -5.85
N ASP A 74 -3.76 2.34 -5.64
CA ASP A 74 -3.50 3.62 -4.99
C ASP A 74 -3.97 4.78 -5.88
N LEU A 75 -3.80 4.66 -7.20
CA LEU A 75 -4.32 5.62 -8.17
C LEU A 75 -5.85 5.65 -8.13
N ARG A 76 -6.48 4.48 -8.18
CA ARG A 76 -7.93 4.29 -8.09
C ARG A 76 -8.50 4.92 -6.82
N ILE A 77 -7.99 4.56 -5.65
CA ILE A 77 -8.45 5.12 -4.37
C ILE A 77 -8.21 6.63 -4.32
N LYS A 78 -7.07 7.12 -4.79
CA LYS A 78 -6.78 8.56 -4.83
C LYS A 78 -7.77 9.31 -5.73
N GLN A 79 -8.03 8.80 -6.92
CA GLN A 79 -8.96 9.38 -7.88
C GLN A 79 -10.39 9.41 -7.33
N ILE A 80 -10.87 8.29 -6.80
CA ILE A 80 -12.23 8.17 -6.22
C ILE A 80 -12.37 9.04 -4.97
N ARG A 81 -11.37 9.06 -4.09
CA ARG A 81 -11.34 9.95 -2.93
C ARG A 81 -11.46 11.41 -3.32
N THR A 82 -10.70 11.85 -4.32
CA THR A 82 -10.76 13.23 -4.82
C THR A 82 -12.10 13.52 -5.49
N LEU A 83 -12.68 12.57 -6.21
CA LEU A 83 -14.00 12.73 -6.84
C LEU A 83 -15.11 12.92 -5.80
N LEU A 84 -15.07 12.16 -4.71
CA LEU A 84 -16.07 12.18 -3.64
C LEU A 84 -15.81 13.25 -2.57
N ASP A 85 -14.71 14.00 -2.68
CA ASP A 85 -14.17 14.86 -1.62
C ASP A 85 -14.06 14.14 -0.26
N TYR A 86 -13.68 12.86 -0.30
CA TYR A 86 -13.68 12.00 0.87
C TYR A 86 -12.43 12.25 1.75
N PRO A 87 -12.58 12.36 3.09
CA PRO A 87 -11.45 12.61 3.98
C PRO A 87 -10.36 11.53 3.88
N LEU A 88 -9.10 11.96 3.79
CA LEU A 88 -7.97 11.03 3.73
C LEU A 88 -7.82 10.22 5.03
N ASP A 89 -8.18 10.82 6.17
CA ASP A 89 -8.03 10.18 7.47
C ASP A 89 -8.97 8.98 7.64
N LEU A 90 -10.19 9.05 7.08
CA LEU A 90 -11.11 7.91 7.06
C LEU A 90 -10.57 6.75 6.21
N VAL A 91 -9.87 7.03 5.11
CA VAL A 91 -9.20 5.98 4.31
C VAL A 91 -8.08 5.33 5.13
N LYS A 92 -7.28 6.13 5.83
CA LYS A 92 -6.20 5.61 6.69
C LYS A 92 -6.74 4.77 7.84
N GLU A 93 -7.82 5.21 8.48
CA GLU A 93 -8.49 4.46 9.53
C GLU A 93 -9.02 3.13 8.99
N TRP A 94 -9.71 3.14 7.85
CA TRP A 94 -10.19 1.92 7.20
C TRP A 94 -9.06 0.94 6.89
N LEU A 95 -7.93 1.43 6.36
CA LEU A 95 -6.73 0.61 6.12
C LEU A 95 -6.15 0.05 7.43
N GLY A 96 -6.13 0.85 8.49
CA GLY A 96 -5.71 0.42 9.82
C GLY A 96 -6.56 -0.73 10.37
N PHE A 97 -7.89 -0.72 10.13
CA PHE A 97 -8.77 -1.85 10.47
C PHE A 97 -8.50 -3.12 9.65
N GLN A 98 -7.83 -3.00 8.50
CA GLN A 98 -7.43 -4.13 7.67
C GLN A 98 -5.95 -4.55 7.90
N ASP A 99 -5.30 -4.03 8.95
CA ASP A 99 -3.86 -4.20 9.21
C ASP A 99 -2.97 -3.80 8.01
N ALA A 100 -3.45 -2.85 7.18
CA ALA A 100 -2.76 -2.37 5.99
C ALA A 100 -2.33 -0.90 6.15
N ARG A 101 -1.23 -0.55 5.48
CA ARG A 101 -0.67 0.82 5.43
C ARG A 101 -0.92 1.50 4.09
N SER A 102 -1.24 0.76 3.04
CA SER A 102 -1.60 1.27 1.72
C SER A 102 -2.64 0.36 1.04
N PRO A 103 -3.52 0.93 0.19
CA PRO A 103 -4.38 0.18 -0.71
C PRO A 103 -3.66 -0.94 -1.45
N SER A 104 -2.46 -0.72 -1.99
CA SER A 104 -1.68 -1.75 -2.71
C SER A 104 -1.40 -3.04 -1.93
N GLN A 105 -1.46 -2.99 -0.60
CA GLN A 105 -1.22 -4.14 0.26
C GLN A 105 -2.46 -5.02 0.41
N LEU A 106 -3.61 -4.55 -0.07
CA LEU A 106 -4.88 -5.24 0.03
C LEU A 106 -5.23 -5.94 -1.28
N PRO A 107 -5.91 -7.09 -1.19
CA PRO A 107 -6.44 -7.75 -2.38
C PRO A 107 -7.54 -6.89 -3.02
N ILE A 108 -7.73 -7.04 -4.34
CA ILE A 108 -8.59 -6.15 -5.13
C ILE A 108 -10.05 -6.13 -4.63
N ASN A 109 -10.56 -7.25 -4.12
CA ASN A 109 -11.88 -7.34 -3.51
C ASN A 109 -12.05 -6.43 -2.27
N LYS A 110 -10.98 -6.23 -1.50
CA LYS A 110 -10.97 -5.30 -0.36
C LYS A 110 -10.95 -3.85 -0.85
N ILE A 111 -10.27 -3.58 -1.96
CA ILE A 111 -10.32 -2.26 -2.61
C ILE A 111 -11.71 -1.96 -3.14
N ASP A 112 -12.37 -2.92 -3.78
CA ASP A 112 -13.77 -2.76 -4.22
C ASP A 112 -14.69 -2.46 -3.03
N THR A 113 -14.46 -3.12 -1.90
CA THR A 113 -15.19 -2.86 -0.65
C THR A 113 -14.96 -1.44 -0.13
N LEU A 114 -13.71 -0.97 -0.14
CA LEU A 114 -13.37 0.40 0.27
C LEU A 114 -14.03 1.43 -0.65
N VAL A 115 -13.95 1.24 -1.97
CA VAL A 115 -14.58 2.11 -2.96
C VAL A 115 -16.09 2.17 -2.73
N LYS A 116 -16.75 1.02 -2.57
CA LYS A 116 -18.18 0.94 -2.25
C LYS A 116 -18.50 1.72 -0.98
N ASN A 117 -17.75 1.49 0.11
CA ASN A 117 -17.98 2.20 1.37
C ASN A 117 -17.83 3.73 1.24
N MET A 118 -16.84 4.19 0.47
CA MET A 118 -16.64 5.62 0.21
C MET A 118 -17.82 6.22 -0.57
N CYS A 119 -18.30 5.53 -1.60
CA CYS A 119 -19.46 5.95 -2.39
C CYS A 119 -20.74 5.98 -1.56
N LEU A 120 -20.98 4.97 -0.72
CA LEU A 120 -22.15 4.93 0.16
C LEU A 120 -22.09 6.00 1.25
N ALA A 121 -20.91 6.24 1.83
CA ALA A 121 -20.72 7.32 2.79
C ALA A 121 -21.00 8.70 2.17
N TRP A 122 -20.61 8.92 0.91
CA TRP A 122 -20.94 10.14 0.17
C TRP A 122 -22.44 10.26 -0.17
N ALA A 123 -23.13 9.13 -0.39
CA ALA A 123 -24.54 9.10 -0.70
C ALA A 123 -25.44 9.11 0.54
N ALA A 124 -24.89 8.90 1.73
CA ALA A 124 -25.64 8.77 2.98
C ALA A 124 -26.48 10.02 3.32
N ASP A 125 -26.10 11.22 2.88
CA ASP A 125 -26.88 12.45 3.05
C ASP A 125 -27.90 12.71 1.92
N LYS A 126 -27.94 11.84 0.90
CA LYS A 126 -28.72 12.05 -0.33
C LYS A 126 -29.88 11.08 -0.48
N PHE A 127 -29.82 9.96 0.22
CA PHE A 127 -30.89 8.97 0.27
C PHE A 127 -31.48 8.94 1.68
N ASP A 128 -32.79 8.74 1.77
CA ASP A 128 -33.47 8.61 3.06
C ASP A 128 -33.15 7.27 3.74
N HIS A 129 -32.89 6.22 2.95
CA HIS A 129 -32.46 4.91 3.45
C HIS A 129 -31.15 4.47 2.82
N PHE A 130 -30.30 3.85 3.65
CA PHE A 130 -29.04 3.28 3.22
C PHE A 130 -29.21 2.18 2.16
N ALA A 131 -30.29 1.39 2.24
CA ALA A 131 -30.60 0.35 1.26
C ALA A 131 -30.83 0.93 -0.14
N ASP A 132 -31.53 2.06 -0.24
CA ASP A 132 -31.79 2.73 -1.53
C ASP A 132 -30.49 3.24 -2.18
N ALA A 133 -29.55 3.74 -1.36
CA ALA A 133 -28.22 4.15 -1.82
C ALA A 133 -27.38 2.97 -2.32
N GLU A 134 -27.46 1.83 -1.64
CA GLU A 134 -26.75 0.61 -2.01
C GLU A 134 -27.28 0.00 -3.31
N ASP A 135 -28.60 -0.11 -3.44
CA ASP A 135 -29.26 -0.62 -4.65
C ASP A 135 -28.96 0.30 -5.85
N SER A 136 -29.02 1.62 -5.65
CA SER A 136 -28.67 2.61 -6.67
C SER A 136 -27.21 2.49 -7.11
N TYR A 137 -26.27 2.36 -6.16
CA TYR A 137 -24.85 2.18 -6.47
C TYR A 137 -24.62 0.88 -7.25
N GLN A 138 -25.26 -0.22 -6.84
CA GLN A 138 -25.12 -1.51 -7.52
C GLN A 138 -25.62 -1.44 -8.98
N GLN A 139 -26.82 -0.88 -9.19
CA GLN A 139 -27.41 -0.77 -10.53
C GLN A 139 -26.69 0.22 -11.45
N GLN A 140 -26.20 1.34 -10.92
CA GLN A 140 -25.63 2.40 -11.77
C GLN A 140 -24.13 2.34 -11.91
N VAL A 141 -23.42 1.91 -10.86
CA VAL A 141 -21.96 1.87 -10.87
C VAL A 141 -21.48 0.48 -11.23
N VAL A 142 -21.92 -0.56 -10.51
CA VAL A 142 -21.38 -1.91 -10.70
C VAL A 142 -21.82 -2.50 -12.03
N ASP A 143 -23.10 -2.36 -12.41
CA ASP A 143 -23.56 -2.88 -13.70
C ASP A 143 -22.95 -2.10 -14.88
N ALA A 144 -22.75 -0.79 -14.76
CA ALA A 144 -22.08 0.01 -15.79
C ALA A 144 -20.61 -0.41 -15.97
N VAL A 145 -19.90 -0.69 -14.88
CA VAL A 145 -18.52 -1.20 -14.91
C VAL A 145 -18.47 -2.60 -15.50
N ALA A 146 -19.41 -3.48 -15.15
CA ALA A 146 -19.53 -4.82 -15.75
C ALA A 146 -19.78 -4.76 -17.27
N ASN A 147 -20.47 -3.71 -17.74
CA ASN A 147 -20.71 -3.43 -19.16
C ASN A 147 -19.52 -2.75 -19.87
N GLY A 148 -18.38 -2.57 -19.19
CA GLY A 148 -17.15 -2.01 -19.75
C GLY A 148 -16.99 -0.50 -19.61
N THR A 149 -17.84 0.16 -18.82
CA THR A 149 -17.68 1.59 -18.50
C THR A 149 -16.55 1.76 -17.51
N ASP A 150 -15.74 2.80 -17.68
CA ASP A 150 -14.74 3.19 -16.69
C ASP A 150 -15.42 3.51 -15.34
N GLU A 151 -14.85 2.99 -14.24
CA GLU A 151 -15.44 3.10 -12.91
C GLU A 151 -15.57 4.55 -12.45
N LEU A 152 -14.57 5.40 -12.71
CA LEU A 152 -14.64 6.81 -12.36
C LEU A 152 -15.78 7.51 -13.10
N THR A 153 -15.94 7.18 -14.37
CA THR A 153 -17.02 7.70 -15.20
C THR A 153 -18.38 7.25 -14.68
N ALA A 154 -18.52 5.97 -14.34
CA ALA A 154 -19.75 5.41 -13.77
C ALA A 154 -20.11 6.07 -12.43
N ILE A 155 -19.15 6.19 -11.50
CA ILE A 155 -19.35 6.87 -10.21
C ILE A 155 -19.74 8.33 -10.42
N LYS A 156 -19.04 9.05 -11.31
CA LYS A 156 -19.35 10.47 -11.58
C LYS A 156 -20.74 10.66 -12.16
N THR A 157 -21.14 9.82 -13.10
CA THR A 157 -22.49 9.86 -13.68
C THR A 157 -23.55 9.56 -12.63
N TRP A 158 -23.34 8.52 -11.81
CA TRP A 158 -24.23 8.20 -10.70
C TRP A 158 -24.36 9.36 -9.71
N MET A 159 -23.24 9.97 -9.29
CA MET A 159 -23.25 11.13 -8.39
C MET A 159 -24.02 12.32 -8.95
N GLN A 160 -23.96 12.56 -10.27
CA GLN A 160 -24.73 13.62 -10.92
C GLN A 160 -26.23 13.32 -10.92
N GLN A 161 -26.60 12.07 -11.19
CA GLN A 161 -28.01 11.65 -11.15
C GLN A 161 -28.59 11.80 -9.74
N VAL A 162 -27.89 11.29 -8.72
CA VAL A 162 -28.32 11.39 -7.32
C VAL A 162 -28.51 12.85 -6.89
N GLN A 163 -27.62 13.75 -7.32
CA GLN A 163 -27.77 15.18 -7.06
C GLN A 163 -28.97 15.80 -7.77
N THR A 164 -29.27 15.37 -9.00
CA THR A 164 -30.41 15.88 -9.78
C THR A 164 -31.73 15.40 -9.20
N THR A 165 -31.81 14.12 -8.82
CA THR A 165 -33.01 13.53 -8.20
C THR A 165 -33.35 14.19 -6.86
N LYS A 166 -32.35 14.55 -6.03
CA LYS A 166 -32.58 15.30 -4.78
C LYS A 166 -33.12 16.71 -5.04
N VAL A 167 -32.64 17.38 -6.08
CA VAL A 167 -33.11 18.73 -6.46
C VAL A 167 -34.55 18.69 -6.96
N GLU A 168 -34.92 17.69 -7.76
CA GLU A 168 -36.30 17.51 -8.25
C GLU A 168 -37.27 17.08 -7.15
N ALA A 169 -36.82 16.27 -6.17
CA ALA A 169 -37.64 15.87 -5.03
C ALA A 169 -37.84 16.98 -3.97
N SER A 170 -37.06 18.07 -4.03
CA SER A 170 -37.16 19.21 -3.11
C SER A 170 -37.95 20.40 -3.68
N LEU A 171 -38.55 20.26 -4.86
CA LEU A 171 -39.42 21.25 -5.53
C LEU A 171 -40.90 20.91 -5.33
#